data_AF-A0AA45S0K2-F1
#
_entry.id   AF-A0AA45S0K2-F1
#
_cell.length_a   1.000
_cell.length_b   1.000
_cell.length_c   1.000
_cell.angle_alpha   90.00
_cell.angle_beta   90.00
_cell.angle_gamma   90.00
#
_symmetry.space_group_name_H-M   'P 1'
#
loop_
_entity.id
_entity.type
_entity.pdbx_description
1 polymer ?
#
loop_
_entity_poly.entity_id
_entity_poly.type
_entity_poly.pdbx_seq_one_letter_code
_entity_poly.pdbx_strand_id
1 'polypeptide(L)'
;MTMAVFLVKCKFNPQKIGKIMASTLSLRFKPLHFAAAVVACSVALQASAAHSYTDKLVAGETLQANEFIKPVDNNLVRLVMQSDGNLVLYRQADNAPLWHTSSWGHPGATTVMQSDGNLVVYGPNGTEVLFHTSTYNNPGAYLQLLSSGNLVVKSASNAQLWASNTSVQPPPIYSTPSYQPTFWNDGSTVQQNNNCYNYANNKRTNTFAQPGRAHGVTGYAMTGPAVYNAAVADGLVPTTSTGTSPEGKTKIALVVAPGIDYHWYRQDSDGRWTHKPGQTRATNVDNSGVTISNPETANRGMYTLFVGYFFTPSDAVQGQGKADIR
;
A
#
# COMPACT_ATOMS: atom_id res chain seq x y z
N MET A 1 30.24 -29.04 -21.62
CA MET A 1 29.74 -27.78 -21.03
C MET A 1 28.80 -28.15 -19.89
N THR A 2 29.30 -28.23 -18.65
CA THR A 2 29.13 -27.23 -17.55
C THR A 2 27.65 -27.04 -17.17
N MET A 3 27.17 -27.13 -15.92
CA MET A 3 27.76 -27.02 -14.58
C MET A 3 27.06 -27.95 -13.58
N ALA A 4 27.81 -28.43 -12.58
CA ALA A 4 27.31 -29.05 -11.36
C ALA A 4 26.95 -27.98 -10.31
N VAL A 5 25.82 -28.15 -9.62
CA VAL A 5 25.41 -27.32 -8.47
C VAL A 5 25.75 -28.08 -7.19
N PHE A 6 26.73 -27.58 -6.44
CA PHE A 6 27.03 -28.04 -5.08
C PHE A 6 26.27 -27.19 -4.06
N LEU A 7 25.38 -27.84 -3.30
CA LEU A 7 24.76 -27.29 -2.09
C LEU A 7 25.75 -27.39 -0.91
N VAL A 8 26.21 -26.25 -0.39
CA VAL A 8 26.92 -26.19 0.88
C VAL A 8 25.92 -25.87 1.99
N LYS A 9 25.64 -26.86 2.86
CA LYS A 9 24.98 -26.67 4.15
C LYS A 9 26.05 -26.37 5.21
N CYS A 10 26.14 -25.13 5.69
CA CYS A 10 26.93 -24.82 6.89
C CYS A 10 26.14 -25.25 8.15
N LYS A 11 26.70 -26.21 8.91
CA LYS A 11 26.29 -26.51 10.28
C LYS A 11 27.23 -25.77 11.25
N PHE A 12 26.66 -24.96 12.13
CA PHE A 12 27.34 -24.31 13.26
C PHE A 12 27.41 -25.29 14.44
N ASN A 13 28.57 -25.46 15.08
CA ASN A 13 28.71 -26.28 16.30
C ASN A 13 29.64 -25.56 17.31
N PRO A 14 29.11 -24.97 18.41
CA PRO A 14 29.91 -24.24 19.38
C PRO A 14 30.18 -25.07 20.64
N GLN A 15 31.29 -25.80 20.67
CA GLN A 15 31.87 -26.33 21.91
C GLN A 15 33.40 -26.47 21.76
N LYS A 16 34.13 -25.73 22.60
CA LYS A 16 35.56 -25.83 23.01
C LYS A 16 36.36 -24.56 22.80
N ILE A 17 36.38 -23.70 23.82
CA ILE A 17 37.55 -22.87 24.14
C ILE A 17 37.85 -23.10 25.62
N GLY A 18 39.09 -23.52 25.88
CA GLY A 18 39.54 -24.14 27.12
C GLY A 18 39.94 -23.18 28.23
N LYS A 19 39.92 -23.73 29.45
CA LYS A 19 40.48 -23.20 30.69
C LYS A 19 41.98 -22.93 30.58
N ILE A 20 42.44 -21.81 31.12
CA ILE A 20 43.83 -21.63 31.58
C ILE A 20 43.79 -21.32 33.08
N MET A 21 44.60 -22.08 33.82
CA MET A 21 44.68 -22.08 35.28
C MET A 21 45.49 -20.90 35.82
N ALA A 22 45.12 -20.48 37.02
CA ALA A 22 45.83 -19.52 37.85
C ALA A 22 47.13 -20.12 38.41
N SER A 23 48.20 -19.31 38.43
CA SER A 23 49.38 -19.54 39.26
C SER A 23 49.62 -18.32 40.14
N THR A 24 49.63 -18.55 41.45
CA THR A 24 49.85 -17.60 42.54
C THR A 24 51.30 -17.14 42.61
N LEU A 25 51.52 -15.82 42.75
CA LEU A 25 52.75 -15.28 43.32
C LEU A 25 52.37 -14.30 44.44
N SER A 26 52.86 -14.60 45.64
CA SER A 26 52.63 -13.85 46.87
C SER A 26 53.73 -12.81 47.05
N LEU A 27 53.36 -11.53 47.19
CA LEU A 27 54.16 -10.53 47.91
C LEU A 27 53.22 -9.56 48.63
N ARG A 28 53.42 -9.44 49.94
CA ARG A 28 52.72 -8.50 50.84
C ARG A 28 53.46 -7.17 50.88
N PHE A 29 52.77 -6.05 50.61
CA PHE A 29 53.09 -4.73 51.16
C PHE A 29 51.80 -3.97 51.49
N LYS A 30 51.81 -3.29 52.65
CA LYS A 30 50.72 -2.46 53.22
C LYS A 30 50.67 -1.07 52.53
N PRO A 31 49.58 -0.29 52.72
CA PRO A 31 49.07 0.65 51.72
C PRO A 31 49.72 2.04 51.82
N LEU A 32 49.82 2.76 50.69
CA LEU A 32 50.00 4.21 50.70
C LEU A 32 49.17 4.85 49.58
N HIS A 33 48.39 5.85 49.99
CA HIS A 33 47.41 6.57 49.19
C HIS A 33 48.06 7.34 48.03
N PHE A 34 47.60 7.08 46.81
CA PHE A 34 47.54 8.10 45.76
C PHE A 34 46.24 7.89 44.99
N ALA A 35 45.31 8.83 45.14
CA ALA A 35 44.10 8.89 44.34
C ALA A 35 44.48 9.35 42.92
N ALA A 36 44.52 8.42 41.96
CA ALA A 36 44.48 8.77 40.54
C ALA A 36 43.02 8.74 40.11
N ALA A 37 42.37 9.91 40.08
CA ALA A 37 41.09 10.08 39.43
C ALA A 37 41.29 9.91 37.92
N VAL A 38 40.99 8.73 37.40
CA VAL A 38 40.84 8.54 35.95
C VAL A 38 39.48 9.13 35.58
N VAL A 39 39.47 10.39 35.14
CA VAL A 39 38.34 10.94 34.40
C VAL A 39 38.34 10.28 33.04
N ALA A 40 37.66 9.15 32.93
CA ALA A 40 37.30 8.58 31.64
C ALA A 40 36.23 9.49 31.02
N CYS A 41 36.66 10.43 30.19
CA CYS A 41 35.78 11.12 29.25
C CYS A 41 35.28 10.07 28.25
N SER A 42 34.12 9.49 28.53
CA SER A 42 33.44 8.59 27.60
C SER A 42 32.88 9.43 26.46
N VAL A 43 33.62 9.49 25.35
CA VAL A 43 33.06 9.92 24.07
C VAL A 43 32.11 8.81 23.63
N ALA A 44 30.82 8.98 23.86
CA ALA A 44 29.81 8.09 23.31
C ALA A 44 29.76 8.33 21.80
N LEU A 45 30.41 7.46 21.04
CA LEU A 45 30.13 7.31 19.61
C LEU A 45 28.67 6.83 19.49
N GLN A 46 27.72 7.75 19.34
CA GLN A 46 26.38 7.37 18.91
C GLN A 46 26.47 7.01 17.43
N ALA A 47 26.42 5.71 17.15
CA ALA A 47 26.08 5.23 15.81
C ALA A 47 24.69 5.78 15.47
N SER A 48 24.58 6.60 14.42
CA SER A 48 23.30 7.03 13.88
C SER A 48 22.55 5.78 13.43
N ALA A 49 21.49 5.43 14.14
CA ALA A 49 20.50 4.50 13.59
C ALA A 49 19.95 5.16 12.33
N ALA A 50 20.12 4.52 11.17
CA ALA A 50 19.58 5.04 9.93
C ALA A 50 18.06 5.25 10.10
N HIS A 51 17.55 6.46 9.83
CA HIS A 51 16.13 6.83 9.91
C HIS A 51 15.21 6.11 8.91
N SER A 52 15.70 5.03 8.30
CA SER A 52 14.88 4.16 7.50
C SER A 52 13.73 3.66 8.39
N TYR A 53 12.49 3.95 7.98
CA TYR A 53 11.23 3.44 8.55
C TYR A 53 10.52 4.23 9.68
N THR A 54 10.81 5.51 9.91
CA THR A 54 9.92 6.40 10.70
C THR A 54 9.12 7.35 9.79
N ASP A 55 8.00 7.88 10.29
CA ASP A 55 7.23 8.97 9.65
C ASP A 55 7.65 10.36 10.16
N LYS A 56 8.66 10.43 11.03
CA LYS A 56 9.02 11.65 11.77
C LYS A 56 10.52 11.86 11.85
N LEU A 57 10.88 13.14 11.94
CA LEU A 57 12.18 13.62 12.41
C LEU A 57 11.92 14.49 13.63
N VAL A 58 12.32 14.05 14.82
CA VAL A 58 12.12 14.80 16.07
C VAL A 58 13.26 15.79 16.31
N ALA A 59 13.06 16.74 17.23
CA ALA A 59 14.05 17.75 17.58
C ALA A 59 15.44 17.14 17.89
N GLY A 60 16.47 17.65 17.23
CA GLY A 60 17.86 17.21 17.29
C GLY A 60 18.24 16.16 16.24
N GLU A 61 17.29 15.53 15.57
CA GLU A 61 17.58 14.50 14.58
C GLU A 61 17.97 15.10 13.22
N THR A 62 18.79 14.34 12.49
CA THR A 62 19.32 14.70 11.18
C THR A 62 19.02 13.59 10.19
N LEU A 63 18.51 13.96 9.03
CA LEU A 63 18.40 13.10 7.86
C LEU A 63 19.64 13.31 6.98
N GLN A 64 20.49 12.29 6.92
CA GLN A 64 21.72 12.30 6.12
C GLN A 64 21.43 12.10 4.63
N ALA A 65 22.42 12.37 3.79
CA ALA A 65 22.33 12.09 2.36
C ALA A 65 21.96 10.62 2.10
N ASN A 66 21.00 10.41 1.20
CA ASN A 66 20.32 9.16 0.84
C ASN A 66 19.39 8.56 1.90
N GLU A 67 19.28 9.14 3.09
CA GLU A 67 18.28 8.71 4.07
C GLU A 67 16.90 9.27 3.74
N PHE A 68 15.87 8.54 4.17
CA PHE A 68 14.49 8.92 3.92
C PHE A 68 13.57 8.52 5.08
N ILE A 69 12.47 9.27 5.22
CA ILE A 69 11.32 8.93 6.06
C ILE A 69 10.09 8.64 5.17
N LYS A 70 9.12 7.89 5.71
CA LYS A 70 7.87 7.56 5.02
C LYS A 70 6.71 7.36 6.02
N PRO A 71 5.44 7.49 5.60
CA PRO A 71 4.30 7.21 6.47
C PRO A 71 4.37 5.80 7.08
N VAL A 72 3.92 5.65 8.33
CA VAL A 72 3.89 4.35 9.02
C VAL A 72 2.76 3.43 8.52
N ASP A 73 1.69 4.01 8.01
CA ASP A 73 0.43 3.34 7.67
C ASP A 73 0.26 3.05 6.18
N ASN A 74 1.14 3.58 5.32
CA ASN A 74 1.16 3.29 3.89
C ASN A 74 2.54 3.54 3.26
N ASN A 75 2.68 3.19 1.98
CA ASN A 75 3.92 3.38 1.21
C ASN A 75 3.72 4.35 0.03
N LEU A 76 2.82 5.32 0.15
CA LEU A 76 2.42 6.20 -0.97
C LEU A 76 3.46 7.26 -1.32
N VAL A 77 4.21 7.72 -0.31
CA VAL A 77 5.21 8.77 -0.45
C VAL A 77 6.48 8.43 0.32
N ARG A 78 7.54 9.17 0.05
CA ARG A 78 8.78 9.19 0.85
C ARG A 78 9.43 10.58 0.75
N LEU A 79 9.98 11.07 1.86
CA LEU A 79 10.83 12.26 1.88
C LEU A 79 12.28 11.80 1.94
N VAL A 80 13.11 12.18 0.98
CA VAL A 80 14.53 11.79 0.91
C VAL A 80 15.42 13.02 0.90
N MET A 81 16.52 12.97 1.67
CA MET A 81 17.63 13.90 1.47
C MET A 81 18.52 13.31 0.38
N GLN A 82 18.46 13.81 -0.85
CA GLN A 82 19.18 13.24 -1.99
C GLN A 82 20.70 13.47 -1.90
N SER A 83 21.48 12.61 -2.55
CA SER A 83 22.95 12.74 -2.62
C SER A 83 23.44 14.01 -3.31
N ASP A 84 22.62 14.63 -4.15
CA ASP A 84 22.92 15.91 -4.81
C ASP A 84 22.65 17.14 -3.93
N GLY A 85 22.17 16.93 -2.70
CA GLY A 85 21.88 17.97 -1.73
C GLY A 85 20.46 18.50 -1.74
N ASN A 86 19.53 17.89 -2.49
CA ASN A 86 18.13 18.30 -2.51
C ASN A 86 17.27 17.48 -1.53
N LEU A 87 16.46 18.12 -0.69
CA LEU A 87 15.44 17.43 0.10
C LEU A 87 14.16 17.34 -0.73
N VAL A 88 13.70 16.13 -1.04
CA VAL A 88 12.60 15.92 -1.99
C VAL A 88 11.57 14.94 -1.46
N LEU A 89 10.31 15.37 -1.53
CA LEU A 89 9.14 14.53 -1.30
C LEU A 89 8.69 13.91 -2.64
N TYR A 90 8.68 12.59 -2.70
CA TYR A 90 8.27 11.82 -3.88
C TYR A 90 6.99 11.04 -3.64
N ARG A 91 6.16 10.97 -4.69
CA ARG A 91 5.14 9.92 -4.81
C ARG A 91 5.81 8.62 -5.24
N GLN A 92 5.56 7.52 -4.53
CA GLN A 92 6.22 6.25 -4.83
C GLN A 92 5.68 5.56 -6.10
N ALA A 93 4.42 5.78 -6.46
CA ALA A 93 3.78 5.10 -7.58
C ALA A 93 4.48 5.33 -8.93
N ASP A 94 5.00 6.54 -9.15
CA ASP A 94 5.60 6.98 -10.41
C ASP A 94 6.91 7.76 -10.21
N ASN A 95 7.41 7.84 -8.97
CA ASN A 95 8.58 8.61 -8.59
C ASN A 95 8.47 10.11 -8.99
N ALA A 96 7.25 10.65 -9.08
CA ALA A 96 7.03 12.06 -9.35
C ALA A 96 7.40 12.92 -8.12
N PRO A 97 8.20 14.00 -8.28
CA PRO A 97 8.46 14.92 -7.19
C PRO A 97 7.18 15.73 -6.89
N LEU A 98 6.76 15.74 -5.63
CA LEU A 98 5.59 16.49 -5.17
C LEU A 98 5.99 17.84 -4.57
N TRP A 99 7.16 17.90 -3.93
CA TRP A 99 7.73 19.09 -3.32
C TRP A 99 9.24 18.90 -3.14
N HIS A 100 10.00 19.99 -3.16
CA HIS A 100 11.45 19.98 -2.88
C HIS A 100 11.94 21.33 -2.37
N THR A 101 13.13 21.33 -1.75
CA THR A 101 13.80 22.55 -1.25
C THR A 101 14.53 23.35 -2.32
N SER A 102 14.74 22.76 -3.50
CA SER A 102 15.54 23.35 -4.58
C SER A 102 17.01 23.58 -4.22
N SER A 103 17.54 22.73 -3.33
CA SER A 103 18.91 22.83 -2.81
C SER A 103 19.90 21.89 -3.52
N TRP A 104 19.56 21.40 -4.72
CA TRP A 104 20.45 20.55 -5.52
C TRP A 104 21.77 21.27 -5.85
N GLY A 105 22.83 20.50 -6.09
CA GLY A 105 24.19 21.03 -6.34
C GLY A 105 25.06 21.15 -5.09
N HIS A 106 24.58 20.67 -3.93
CA HIS A 106 25.27 20.73 -2.64
C HIS A 106 25.46 19.30 -2.09
N PRO A 107 26.26 18.45 -2.75
CA PRO A 107 26.47 17.07 -2.32
C PRO A 107 27.03 17.03 -0.89
N GLY A 108 26.42 16.19 -0.05
CA GLY A 108 26.72 16.12 1.39
C GLY A 108 25.89 17.05 2.26
N ALA A 109 24.95 17.81 1.70
CA ALA A 109 23.96 18.53 2.48
C ALA A 109 23.10 17.58 3.35
N THR A 110 22.59 18.10 4.46
CA THR A 110 21.81 17.36 5.45
C THR A 110 20.57 18.14 5.87
N THR A 111 19.48 17.43 6.22
CA THR A 111 18.29 18.05 6.81
C THR A 111 18.27 17.84 8.32
N VAL A 112 18.08 18.90 9.09
CA VAL A 112 18.06 18.85 10.57
C VAL A 112 16.74 19.39 11.08
N MET A 113 16.06 18.64 11.95
CA MET A 113 14.98 19.19 12.77
C MET A 113 15.62 19.78 14.03
N GLN A 114 15.82 21.09 14.06
CA GLN A 114 16.56 21.75 15.12
C GLN A 114 15.81 21.75 16.45
N SER A 115 16.54 21.87 17.56
CA SER A 115 15.97 21.90 18.91
C SER A 115 15.11 23.13 19.19
N ASP A 116 15.31 24.22 18.45
CA ASP A 116 14.50 25.44 18.51
C ASP A 116 13.17 25.32 17.74
N GLY A 117 12.94 24.20 17.05
CA GLY A 117 11.74 23.91 16.28
C GLY A 117 11.78 24.28 14.80
N ASN A 118 12.92 24.70 14.27
CA ASN A 118 13.07 24.96 12.84
C ASN A 118 13.52 23.69 12.09
N LEU A 119 12.94 23.41 10.92
CA LEU A 119 13.50 22.42 10.00
C LEU A 119 14.44 23.16 9.04
N VAL A 120 15.69 22.72 8.94
CA VAL A 120 16.73 23.39 8.14
C VAL A 120 17.48 22.40 7.27
N VAL A 121 17.71 22.76 6.01
CA VAL A 121 18.69 22.08 5.16
C VAL A 121 19.99 22.85 5.19
N TYR A 122 21.06 22.19 5.62
CA TYR A 122 22.41 22.74 5.65
C TYR A 122 23.24 22.21 4.49
N GLY A 123 24.07 23.07 3.90
CA GLY A 123 25.13 22.65 2.99
C GLY A 123 26.18 21.74 3.65
N PRO A 124 27.11 21.16 2.88
CA PRO A 124 28.00 20.09 3.35
C PRO A 124 28.90 20.45 4.55
N ASN A 125 29.17 21.74 4.76
CA ASN A 125 30.00 22.22 5.88
C ASN A 125 29.18 22.56 7.14
N GLY A 126 27.85 22.37 7.12
CA GLY A 126 26.96 22.64 8.26
C GLY A 126 26.72 24.11 8.60
N THR A 127 27.30 25.05 7.83
CA THR A 127 27.22 26.50 8.09
C THR A 127 26.27 27.24 7.16
N GLU A 128 26.20 26.81 5.90
CA GLU A 128 25.32 27.40 4.89
C GLU A 128 23.89 26.88 5.04
N VAL A 129 22.93 27.78 5.19
CA VAL A 129 21.50 27.44 5.21
C VAL A 129 20.94 27.50 3.79
N LEU A 130 20.54 26.35 3.26
CA LEU A 130 19.98 26.22 1.91
C LEU A 130 18.45 26.33 1.90
N PHE A 131 17.80 25.96 3.00
CA PHE A 131 16.35 26.06 3.19
C PHE A 131 16.00 26.08 4.67
N HIS A 132 14.90 26.74 5.05
CA HIS A 132 14.30 26.60 6.38
C HIS A 132 12.77 26.81 6.36
N THR A 133 12.07 26.25 7.35
CA THR A 133 10.60 26.40 7.50
C THR A 133 10.17 27.68 8.24
N SER A 134 11.11 28.40 8.86
CA SER A 134 10.83 29.58 9.70
C SER A 134 9.95 29.27 10.91
N THR A 135 10.08 28.06 11.46
CA THR A 135 9.30 27.58 12.62
C THR A 135 10.10 27.61 13.93
N TYR A 136 11.22 28.33 13.96
CA TYR A 136 12.03 28.57 15.15
C TYR A 136 11.21 29.16 16.32
N ASN A 137 11.75 29.11 17.54
CA ASN A 137 11.07 29.45 18.80
C ASN A 137 9.90 28.51 19.18
N ASN A 138 9.89 27.29 18.65
CA ASN A 138 8.92 26.24 18.99
C ASN A 138 9.66 24.98 19.48
N PRO A 139 10.29 25.02 20.67
CA PRO A 139 11.08 23.89 21.16
C PRO A 139 10.25 22.62 21.27
N GLY A 140 10.83 21.49 20.87
CA GLY A 140 10.15 20.20 20.80
C GLY A 140 9.23 20.03 19.59
N ALA A 141 9.20 20.98 18.65
CA ALA A 141 8.57 20.75 17.35
C ALA A 141 9.27 19.61 16.60
N TYR A 142 8.52 18.99 15.69
CA TYR A 142 8.98 17.84 14.91
C TYR A 142 8.43 17.88 13.49
N LEU A 143 9.17 17.28 12.55
CA LEU A 143 8.70 17.00 11.20
C LEU A 143 7.88 15.71 11.21
N GLN A 144 6.77 15.69 10.46
CA GLN A 144 6.01 14.47 10.20
C GLN A 144 5.58 14.40 8.74
N LEU A 145 5.76 13.23 8.13
CA LEU A 145 5.22 12.91 6.82
C LEU A 145 3.89 12.14 6.99
N LEU A 146 2.78 12.80 6.68
CA LEU A 146 1.45 12.23 6.85
C LEU A 146 1.13 11.23 5.73
N SER A 147 0.22 10.31 6.04
CA SER A 147 -0.30 9.29 5.14
C SER A 147 -1.01 9.85 3.91
N SER A 148 -1.53 11.07 4.01
CA SER A 148 -2.10 11.87 2.92
C SER A 148 -1.06 12.42 1.96
N GLY A 149 0.24 12.23 2.20
CA GLY A 149 1.32 12.82 1.44
C GLY A 149 1.73 14.22 1.90
N ASN A 150 1.03 14.83 2.86
CA ASN A 150 1.41 16.16 3.34
C ASN A 150 2.59 16.07 4.32
N LEU A 151 3.67 16.77 4.00
CA LEU A 151 4.79 16.99 4.92
C LEU A 151 4.52 18.21 5.80
N VAL A 152 4.62 18.05 7.12
CA VAL A 152 4.26 19.09 8.09
C VAL A 152 5.30 19.22 9.20
N VAL A 153 5.52 20.45 9.69
CA VAL A 153 6.17 20.70 10.99
C VAL A 153 5.08 20.97 12.01
N LYS A 154 5.09 20.24 13.12
CA LYS A 154 4.14 20.37 14.22
C LYS A 154 4.85 20.79 15.50
N SER A 155 4.19 21.62 16.32
CA SER A 155 4.64 21.92 17.68
C SER A 155 4.60 20.67 18.56
N ALA A 156 5.21 20.74 19.75
CA ALA A 156 5.09 19.69 20.77
C ALA A 156 3.63 19.40 21.19
N SER A 157 2.74 20.38 21.05
CA SER A 157 1.29 20.25 21.29
C SER A 157 0.47 19.84 20.05
N ASN A 158 1.14 19.42 18.97
CA ASN A 158 0.57 19.00 17.69
C ASN A 158 -0.09 20.12 16.85
N ALA A 159 0.11 21.39 17.18
CA ALA A 159 -0.31 22.49 16.31
C ALA A 159 0.54 22.49 15.03
N GLN A 160 -0.09 22.57 13.85
CA GLN A 160 0.64 22.66 12.59
C GLN A 160 1.26 24.05 12.46
N LEU A 161 2.60 24.11 12.35
CA LEU A 161 3.37 25.35 12.22
C LEU A 161 3.73 25.64 10.75
N TRP A 162 3.94 24.59 9.97
CA TRP A 162 4.25 24.68 8.54
C TRP A 162 3.73 23.43 7.80
N ALA A 163 3.44 23.57 6.51
CA ALA A 163 3.10 22.46 5.64
C ALA A 163 3.62 22.68 4.22
N SER A 164 4.00 21.57 3.56
CA SER A 164 4.28 21.55 2.12
C SER A 164 3.03 21.80 1.25
N ASN A 165 1.84 21.68 1.85
CA ASN A 165 0.53 21.75 1.18
C ASN A 165 0.40 20.76 0.01
N THR A 166 1.13 19.66 0.11
CA THR A 166 1.01 18.56 -0.84
C THR A 166 -0.05 17.59 -0.37
N SER A 167 -0.63 16.88 -1.33
CA SER A 167 -1.41 15.69 -1.05
C SER A 167 -1.15 14.68 -2.14
N VAL A 168 -1.09 13.42 -1.75
CA VAL A 168 -1.37 12.33 -2.66
C VAL A 168 -2.77 11.86 -2.36
N GLN A 169 -3.59 11.82 -3.40
CA GLN A 169 -4.61 10.79 -3.39
C GLN A 169 -3.85 9.48 -3.47
N PRO A 170 -4.24 8.45 -2.69
CA PRO A 170 -3.84 7.10 -3.05
C PRO A 170 -4.06 6.96 -4.57
N PRO A 171 -3.14 6.31 -5.32
CA PRO A 171 -3.55 5.73 -6.59
C PRO A 171 -4.89 5.06 -6.34
N PRO A 172 -5.89 5.13 -7.25
CA PRO A 172 -7.14 4.42 -7.02
C PRO A 172 -6.75 3.01 -6.61
N ILE A 173 -6.97 2.68 -5.33
CA ILE A 173 -6.56 1.39 -4.80
C ILE A 173 -7.59 0.49 -5.42
N TYR A 174 -7.20 -0.02 -6.57
CA TYR A 174 -7.98 -0.99 -7.24
C TYR A 174 -8.05 -2.14 -6.21
N SER A 175 -9.21 -2.36 -5.64
CA SER A 175 -9.41 -3.25 -4.49
C SER A 175 -10.80 -3.81 -4.59
N THR A 176 -11.00 -4.94 -3.92
CA THR A 176 -12.30 -5.58 -3.86
C THR A 176 -13.31 -4.61 -3.22
N PRO A 177 -14.40 -4.22 -3.90
CA PRO A 177 -15.43 -3.38 -3.28
C PRO A 177 -16.07 -4.12 -2.09
N SER A 178 -16.57 -3.35 -1.12
CA SER A 178 -17.44 -3.90 -0.06
C SER A 178 -18.88 -4.03 -0.58
N TYR A 179 -19.70 -4.85 0.08
CA TYR A 179 -21.12 -4.94 -0.22
C TYR A 179 -21.85 -3.65 0.22
N GLN A 180 -22.21 -2.80 -0.75
CA GLN A 180 -22.96 -1.56 -0.50
C GLN A 180 -24.24 -1.53 -1.36
N PRO A 181 -25.29 -2.24 -0.95
CA PRO A 181 -26.52 -2.37 -1.76
C PRO A 181 -27.25 -1.04 -1.94
N THR A 182 -27.10 -0.07 -1.03
CA THR A 182 -27.79 1.23 -1.10
C THR A 182 -27.46 2.00 -2.37
N PHE A 183 -26.20 1.99 -2.82
CA PHE A 183 -25.81 2.61 -4.08
C PHE A 183 -26.53 1.98 -5.28
N TRP A 184 -26.62 0.64 -5.30
CA TRP A 184 -27.21 -0.12 -6.41
C TRP A 184 -28.74 -0.24 -6.34
N ASN A 185 -29.34 0.09 -5.19
CA ASN A 185 -30.75 -0.08 -4.87
C ASN A 185 -31.44 1.26 -4.61
N ASP A 186 -31.12 2.26 -5.42
CA ASP A 186 -31.65 3.62 -5.32
C ASP A 186 -33.14 3.74 -5.73
N GLY A 187 -33.74 2.64 -6.22
CA GLY A 187 -35.11 2.64 -6.75
C GLY A 187 -35.29 3.48 -8.03
N SER A 188 -34.20 3.97 -8.63
CA SER A 188 -34.22 4.91 -9.75
C SER A 188 -33.19 4.50 -10.81
N THR A 189 -32.51 5.48 -11.41
CA THR A 189 -31.55 5.31 -12.51
C THR A 189 -30.48 4.26 -12.25
N VAL A 190 -29.89 4.19 -11.05
CA VAL A 190 -28.81 3.21 -10.80
C VAL A 190 -29.37 1.80 -10.85
N GLN A 191 -30.45 1.55 -10.11
CA GLN A 191 -31.07 0.22 -10.04
C GLN A 191 -31.68 -0.21 -11.38
N GLN A 192 -32.34 0.71 -12.10
CA GLN A 192 -33.09 0.41 -13.32
C GLN A 192 -32.22 0.26 -14.57
N ASN A 193 -31.03 0.87 -14.61
CA ASN A 193 -30.19 0.91 -15.82
C ASN A 193 -28.89 0.10 -15.72
N ASN A 194 -28.68 -0.63 -14.62
CA ASN A 194 -27.49 -1.45 -14.42
C ASN A 194 -27.88 -2.88 -14.01
N ASN A 195 -27.29 -3.87 -14.68
CA ASN A 195 -27.61 -5.29 -14.51
C ASN A 195 -26.54 -6.04 -13.69
N CYS A 196 -26.60 -7.37 -13.73
CA CYS A 196 -25.63 -8.26 -13.07
C CYS A 196 -24.20 -8.04 -13.56
N TYR A 197 -24.01 -7.77 -14.85
CA TYR A 197 -22.69 -7.55 -15.44
C TYR A 197 -22.09 -6.22 -15.00
N ASN A 198 -22.89 -5.16 -14.95
CA ASN A 198 -22.48 -3.87 -14.36
C ASN A 198 -22.07 -4.02 -12.89
N TYR A 199 -22.92 -4.69 -12.10
CA TYR A 199 -22.70 -4.90 -10.68
C TYR A 199 -21.40 -5.68 -10.42
N ALA A 200 -21.23 -6.82 -11.11
CA ALA A 200 -20.07 -7.69 -10.94
C ALA A 200 -18.76 -6.98 -11.30
N ASN A 201 -18.75 -6.22 -12.39
CA ASN A 201 -17.61 -5.40 -12.78
C ASN A 201 -17.45 -4.11 -11.94
N ASN A 202 -18.34 -3.90 -10.95
CA ASN A 202 -18.43 -2.67 -10.17
C ASN A 202 -18.50 -1.40 -11.04
N LYS A 203 -19.07 -1.44 -12.24
CA LYS A 203 -19.05 -0.33 -13.21
C LYS A 203 -20.46 0.11 -13.58
N ARG A 204 -20.81 1.34 -13.17
CA ARG A 204 -22.09 1.98 -13.48
C ARG A 204 -22.02 2.60 -14.87
N THR A 205 -22.43 1.83 -15.87
CA THR A 205 -22.52 2.35 -17.24
C THR A 205 -23.84 3.05 -17.52
N ASN A 206 -24.91 2.68 -16.79
CA ASN A 206 -26.29 3.04 -17.08
C ASN A 206 -26.78 2.62 -18.48
N THR A 207 -26.16 1.61 -19.08
CA THR A 207 -26.48 1.15 -20.44
C THR A 207 -26.88 -0.32 -20.53
N PHE A 208 -27.13 -0.97 -19.38
CA PHE A 208 -27.44 -2.40 -19.32
C PHE A 208 -26.36 -3.26 -19.99
N ALA A 209 -25.14 -3.19 -19.44
CA ALA A 209 -23.96 -3.68 -20.15
C ALA A 209 -24.03 -5.17 -20.49
N GLN A 210 -23.50 -5.53 -21.65
CA GLN A 210 -23.49 -6.90 -22.18
C GLN A 210 -22.05 -7.36 -22.38
N PRO A 211 -21.68 -8.59 -21.96
CA PRO A 211 -20.37 -9.15 -22.24
C PRO A 211 -20.06 -9.07 -23.73
N GLY A 212 -18.89 -8.52 -24.06
CA GLY A 212 -18.35 -8.41 -25.41
C GLY A 212 -18.81 -7.19 -26.21
N ARG A 213 -19.84 -6.46 -25.75
CA ARG A 213 -20.43 -5.35 -26.51
C ARG A 213 -19.47 -4.18 -26.71
N ALA A 214 -18.55 -3.94 -25.78
CA ALA A 214 -17.53 -2.91 -25.93
C ALA A 214 -16.59 -3.18 -27.11
N HIS A 215 -16.40 -4.46 -27.46
CA HIS A 215 -15.48 -4.92 -28.49
C HIS A 215 -16.19 -5.58 -29.68
N GLY A 216 -17.48 -5.31 -29.88
CA GLY A 216 -18.26 -5.78 -31.03
C GLY A 216 -18.64 -7.26 -31.00
N VAL A 217 -18.33 -7.99 -29.93
CA VAL A 217 -18.74 -9.39 -29.75
C VAL A 217 -20.18 -9.42 -29.27
N THR A 218 -21.11 -9.46 -30.24
CA THR A 218 -22.56 -9.40 -30.01
C THR A 218 -23.28 -10.49 -30.82
N GLY A 219 -24.56 -10.73 -30.52
CA GLY A 219 -25.39 -11.67 -31.30
C GLY A 219 -24.98 -13.14 -31.17
N TYR A 220 -24.20 -13.49 -30.15
CA TYR A 220 -23.77 -14.86 -29.91
C TYR A 220 -24.87 -15.72 -29.28
N ALA A 221 -24.81 -17.03 -29.50
CA ALA A 221 -25.71 -17.99 -28.87
C ALA A 221 -25.54 -17.98 -27.35
N MET A 222 -26.64 -18.05 -26.59
CA MET A 222 -26.62 -18.04 -25.12
C MET A 222 -26.07 -19.36 -24.55
N THR A 223 -24.75 -19.51 -24.60
CA THR A 223 -24.01 -20.70 -24.14
C THR A 223 -22.86 -20.27 -23.23
N GLY A 224 -22.44 -21.17 -22.34
CA GLY A 224 -21.29 -20.92 -21.46
C GLY A 224 -20.04 -20.44 -22.21
N PRO A 225 -19.57 -21.17 -23.24
CA PRO A 225 -18.40 -20.76 -24.02
C PRO A 225 -18.54 -19.41 -24.72
N ALA A 226 -19.73 -19.09 -25.24
CA ALA A 226 -19.94 -17.81 -25.93
C ALA A 226 -19.87 -16.62 -24.97
N VAL A 227 -20.56 -16.69 -23.83
CA VAL A 227 -20.54 -15.63 -22.81
C VAL A 227 -19.14 -15.51 -22.19
N TYR A 228 -18.45 -16.64 -21.98
CA TYR A 228 -17.06 -16.67 -21.52
C TYR A 228 -16.14 -15.91 -22.48
N ASN A 229 -16.19 -16.21 -23.77
CA ASN A 229 -15.33 -15.55 -24.76
C ASN A 229 -15.64 -14.06 -24.90
N ALA A 230 -16.92 -13.69 -24.81
CA ALA A 230 -17.35 -12.30 -24.83
C ALA A 230 -16.83 -11.52 -23.60
N ALA A 231 -16.87 -12.13 -22.41
CA ALA A 231 -16.28 -11.56 -21.20
C ALA A 231 -14.76 -11.40 -21.30
N VAL A 232 -14.06 -12.39 -21.86
CA VAL A 232 -12.61 -12.31 -22.11
C VAL A 232 -12.29 -11.19 -23.11
N ALA A 233 -13.14 -10.96 -24.11
CA ALA A 233 -12.97 -9.85 -25.05
C ALA A 233 -13.03 -8.48 -24.35
N ASP A 234 -13.85 -8.32 -23.30
CA ASP A 234 -13.89 -7.14 -22.43
C ASP A 234 -12.69 -7.03 -21.44
N GLY A 235 -11.71 -7.94 -21.54
CA GLY A 235 -10.50 -7.94 -20.73
C GLY A 235 -10.62 -8.62 -19.37
N LEU A 236 -11.70 -9.36 -19.12
CA LEU A 236 -11.85 -10.17 -17.91
C LEU A 236 -10.86 -11.33 -17.96
N VAL A 237 -10.12 -11.56 -16.87
CA VAL A 237 -9.04 -12.56 -16.81
C VAL A 237 -9.55 -13.82 -16.13
N PRO A 238 -9.62 -14.98 -16.82
CA PRO A 238 -10.06 -16.23 -16.20
C PRO A 238 -9.23 -16.63 -14.97
N THR A 239 -9.87 -17.24 -13.98
CA THR A 239 -9.23 -17.70 -12.74
C THR A 239 -9.96 -18.92 -12.16
N THR A 240 -9.49 -19.42 -11.02
CA THR A 240 -10.06 -20.56 -10.29
C THR A 240 -10.77 -20.11 -9.01
N SER A 241 -11.55 -21.01 -8.40
CA SER A 241 -12.22 -20.76 -7.11
C SER A 241 -11.21 -20.32 -6.03
N THR A 242 -10.02 -20.91 -6.01
CA THR A 242 -8.94 -20.63 -5.07
C THR A 242 -8.06 -19.44 -5.45
N GLY A 243 -8.23 -18.84 -6.63
CA GLY A 243 -7.37 -17.73 -7.07
C GLY A 243 -7.58 -16.49 -6.19
N THR A 244 -6.55 -15.98 -5.53
CA THR A 244 -6.68 -14.72 -4.76
C THR A 244 -6.73 -13.53 -5.70
N SER A 245 -7.64 -12.57 -5.46
CA SER A 245 -7.72 -11.32 -6.23
C SER A 245 -6.38 -10.59 -6.20
N PRO A 246 -5.74 -10.35 -7.36
CA PRO A 246 -4.58 -9.47 -7.43
C PRO A 246 -4.92 -8.07 -6.92
N GLU A 247 -3.90 -7.32 -6.51
CA GLU A 247 -4.06 -5.88 -6.34
C GLU A 247 -4.67 -5.33 -7.63
N GLY A 248 -5.80 -4.67 -7.44
CA GLY A 248 -6.52 -4.08 -8.52
C GLY A 248 -7.58 -4.80 -9.26
N LYS A 249 -7.97 -5.96 -8.76
CA LYS A 249 -9.08 -6.68 -9.33
C LYS A 249 -9.99 -7.17 -8.24
N THR A 250 -11.24 -7.42 -8.63
CA THR A 250 -12.14 -8.26 -7.84
C THR A 250 -12.42 -9.55 -8.59
N LYS A 251 -12.76 -10.60 -7.85
CA LYS A 251 -13.18 -11.88 -8.41
C LYS A 251 -14.68 -11.85 -8.67
N ILE A 252 -15.07 -12.32 -9.84
CA ILE A 252 -16.47 -12.49 -10.25
C ILE A 252 -16.69 -13.91 -10.77
N ALA A 253 -17.94 -14.37 -10.77
CA ALA A 253 -18.31 -15.69 -11.24
C ALA A 253 -19.43 -15.60 -12.30
N LEU A 254 -19.29 -16.36 -13.37
CA LEU A 254 -20.26 -16.48 -14.45
C LEU A 254 -21.05 -17.77 -14.34
N VAL A 255 -22.36 -17.64 -14.42
CA VAL A 255 -23.31 -18.76 -14.54
C VAL A 255 -24.24 -18.52 -15.72
N VAL A 256 -24.70 -19.60 -16.33
CA VAL A 256 -25.53 -19.54 -17.55
C VAL A 256 -26.73 -20.46 -17.39
N ALA A 257 -27.89 -19.99 -17.84
CA ALA A 257 -29.06 -20.77 -18.16
C ALA A 257 -29.04 -21.00 -19.68
N PRO A 258 -28.56 -22.16 -20.17
CA PRO A 258 -28.30 -22.35 -21.59
C PRO A 258 -29.55 -22.07 -22.45
N GLY A 259 -29.37 -21.28 -23.51
CA GLY A 259 -30.44 -20.85 -24.41
C GLY A 259 -31.34 -19.74 -23.87
N ILE A 260 -31.16 -19.28 -22.63
CA ILE A 260 -32.07 -18.34 -21.97
C ILE A 260 -31.35 -17.07 -21.52
N ASP A 261 -30.42 -17.16 -20.57
CA ASP A 261 -29.78 -15.99 -19.95
C ASP A 261 -28.42 -16.33 -19.31
N TYR A 262 -27.67 -15.31 -18.91
CA TYR A 262 -26.48 -15.41 -18.07
C TYR A 262 -26.63 -14.59 -16.79
N HIS A 263 -25.85 -14.91 -15.78
CA HIS A 263 -25.82 -14.14 -14.55
C HIS A 263 -24.41 -14.09 -13.94
N TRP A 264 -24.16 -13.01 -13.19
CA TRP A 264 -22.85 -12.72 -12.62
C TRP A 264 -22.94 -12.47 -11.11
N TYR A 265 -21.95 -12.99 -10.39
CA TYR A 265 -21.71 -12.75 -8.97
C TYR A 265 -20.39 -12.00 -8.78
N ARG A 266 -20.28 -11.23 -7.70
CA ARG A 266 -19.05 -10.56 -7.24
C ARG A 266 -18.65 -11.09 -5.89
N GLN A 267 -17.36 -11.32 -5.68
CA GLN A 267 -16.82 -11.52 -4.33
C GLN A 267 -16.51 -10.13 -3.76
N ASP A 268 -17.12 -9.77 -2.63
CA ASP A 268 -16.88 -8.51 -1.94
C ASP A 268 -15.72 -8.64 -0.92
N SER A 269 -15.28 -7.51 -0.35
CA SER A 269 -14.08 -7.42 0.49
C SER A 269 -14.12 -8.26 1.77
N ASP A 270 -15.30 -8.70 2.20
CA ASP A 270 -15.50 -9.62 3.33
C ASP A 270 -15.45 -11.11 2.93
N GLY A 271 -15.17 -11.39 1.65
CA GLY A 271 -15.08 -12.72 1.07
C GLY A 271 -16.42 -13.35 0.68
N ARG A 272 -17.55 -12.71 1.00
CA ARG A 272 -18.90 -13.18 0.62
C ARG A 272 -19.21 -12.86 -0.84
N TRP A 273 -20.21 -13.55 -1.37
CA TRP A 273 -20.67 -13.37 -2.74
C TRP A 273 -21.99 -12.61 -2.80
N THR A 274 -22.08 -11.71 -3.76
CA THR A 274 -23.22 -10.81 -3.94
C THR A 274 -23.57 -10.70 -5.41
N HIS A 275 -24.80 -10.30 -5.72
CA HIS A 275 -25.26 -10.17 -7.10
C HIS A 275 -26.43 -9.20 -7.24
N LYS A 276 -26.75 -8.86 -8.50
CA LYS A 276 -27.90 -8.02 -8.87
C LYS A 276 -28.62 -8.61 -10.09
N PRO A 277 -29.72 -9.36 -9.91
CA PRO A 277 -30.45 -9.94 -11.05
C PRO A 277 -31.14 -8.85 -11.89
N GLY A 278 -30.65 -8.56 -13.09
CA GLY A 278 -31.25 -7.56 -13.99
C GLY A 278 -31.52 -6.21 -13.30
N GLN A 279 -32.76 -5.71 -13.39
CA GLN A 279 -33.23 -4.46 -12.77
C GLN A 279 -33.62 -4.60 -11.29
N THR A 280 -33.56 -5.81 -10.74
CA THR A 280 -33.90 -6.05 -9.33
C THR A 280 -32.80 -5.52 -8.40
N ARG A 281 -33.05 -5.64 -7.09
CA ARG A 281 -32.15 -5.17 -6.04
C ARG A 281 -30.86 -6.02 -6.01
N ALA A 282 -29.73 -5.36 -5.82
CA ALA A 282 -28.51 -6.01 -5.37
C ALA A 282 -28.75 -6.67 -4.00
N THR A 283 -28.27 -7.90 -3.87
CA THR A 283 -28.50 -8.79 -2.75
C THR A 283 -27.27 -9.67 -2.49
N ASN A 284 -27.17 -10.19 -1.27
CA ASN A 284 -26.15 -11.16 -0.84
C ASN A 284 -26.74 -12.55 -0.57
N VAL A 285 -28.01 -12.77 -0.92
CA VAL A 285 -28.70 -14.06 -0.75
C VAL A 285 -29.07 -14.69 -2.09
N ASP A 286 -29.10 -16.01 -2.14
CA ASP A 286 -29.47 -16.81 -3.31
C ASP A 286 -31.00 -16.91 -3.52
N ASN A 287 -31.44 -17.72 -4.48
CA ASN A 287 -32.88 -17.90 -4.77
C ASN A 287 -33.68 -18.58 -3.65
N SER A 288 -33.01 -19.12 -2.63
CA SER A 288 -33.63 -19.65 -1.41
C SER A 288 -33.59 -18.65 -0.25
N GLY A 289 -33.04 -17.45 -0.44
CA GLY A 289 -32.86 -16.47 0.63
C GLY A 289 -31.67 -16.78 1.55
N VAL A 290 -30.77 -17.68 1.14
CA VAL A 290 -29.58 -18.05 1.92
C VAL A 290 -28.39 -17.21 1.49
N THR A 291 -27.61 -16.71 2.46
CA THR A 291 -26.38 -15.95 2.14
C THR A 291 -25.41 -16.76 1.30
N ILE A 292 -24.88 -16.16 0.23
CA ILE A 292 -24.06 -16.86 -0.75
C ILE A 292 -22.61 -16.95 -0.24
N SER A 293 -22.18 -18.16 0.10
CA SER A 293 -20.78 -18.47 0.44
C SER A 293 -19.99 -18.98 -0.76
N ASN A 294 -20.66 -19.65 -1.70
CA ASN A 294 -20.06 -20.18 -2.91
C ASN A 294 -21.07 -20.13 -4.08
N PRO A 295 -20.78 -19.40 -5.17
CA PRO A 295 -21.69 -19.29 -6.31
C PRO A 295 -21.82 -20.62 -7.09
N GLU A 296 -20.89 -21.57 -6.95
CA GLU A 296 -20.98 -22.90 -7.58
C GLU A 296 -22.10 -23.76 -7.01
N THR A 297 -22.37 -23.61 -5.71
CA THR A 297 -23.30 -24.49 -4.96
C THR A 297 -24.55 -23.77 -4.45
N ALA A 298 -24.62 -22.44 -4.58
CA ALA A 298 -25.79 -21.66 -4.20
C ALA A 298 -27.02 -22.03 -5.02
N ASN A 299 -28.22 -21.75 -4.51
CA ASN A 299 -29.44 -21.88 -5.30
C ASN A 299 -29.49 -20.78 -6.36
N ARG A 300 -29.10 -21.11 -7.59
CA ARG A 300 -29.11 -20.20 -8.74
C ARG A 300 -30.40 -20.24 -9.54
N GLY A 301 -31.43 -20.96 -9.10
CA GLY A 301 -32.65 -21.19 -9.88
C GLY A 301 -32.33 -21.75 -11.27
N MET A 302 -32.71 -21.02 -12.32
CA MET A 302 -32.57 -21.45 -13.71
C MET A 302 -31.13 -21.49 -14.24
N TYR A 303 -30.16 -20.83 -13.58
CA TYR A 303 -28.76 -20.81 -14.03
C TYR A 303 -28.05 -22.11 -13.63
N THR A 304 -28.30 -23.17 -14.37
CA THR A 304 -27.84 -24.53 -14.06
C THR A 304 -26.36 -24.74 -14.38
N LEU A 305 -25.79 -24.02 -15.36
CA LEU A 305 -24.39 -24.16 -15.77
C LEU A 305 -23.50 -23.17 -15.01
N PHE A 306 -22.55 -23.66 -14.22
CA PHE A 306 -21.43 -22.85 -13.74
C PHE A 306 -20.34 -22.81 -14.80
N VAL A 307 -19.93 -21.62 -15.22
CA VAL A 307 -18.98 -21.47 -16.35
C VAL A 307 -17.55 -21.22 -15.85
N GLY A 308 -17.37 -20.34 -14.86
CA GLY A 308 -16.04 -20.07 -14.33
C GLY A 308 -15.93 -18.78 -13.54
N TYR A 309 -14.73 -18.55 -13.02
CA TYR A 309 -14.36 -17.32 -12.32
C TYR A 309 -13.49 -16.44 -13.19
N PHE A 310 -13.56 -15.14 -12.93
CA PHE A 310 -12.72 -14.14 -13.59
C PHE A 310 -12.25 -13.10 -12.59
N PHE A 311 -11.12 -12.48 -12.87
CA PHE A 311 -10.72 -11.21 -12.30
C PHE A 311 -11.12 -10.08 -13.23
N THR A 312 -11.73 -9.04 -12.66
CA THR A 312 -12.10 -7.81 -13.36
C THR A 312 -11.41 -6.60 -12.71
N PRO A 313 -10.83 -5.67 -13.49
CA PRO A 313 -10.28 -4.42 -12.96
C PRO A 313 -11.34 -3.63 -12.18
N SER A 314 -11.09 -3.39 -10.90
CA SER A 314 -12.11 -2.84 -9.99
C SER A 314 -11.49 -1.92 -8.93
N ASP A 315 -12.30 -1.11 -8.26
CA ASP A 315 -11.90 -0.28 -7.13
C ASP A 315 -12.89 -0.40 -5.96
N ALA A 316 -12.53 0.18 -4.80
CA ALA A 316 -13.38 0.16 -3.61
C ALA A 316 -14.68 0.98 -3.75
N VAL A 317 -14.74 1.89 -4.73
CA VAL A 317 -15.84 2.86 -4.88
C VAL A 317 -16.92 2.24 -5.76
N GLN A 318 -18.17 2.25 -5.30
CA GLN A 318 -19.24 1.63 -6.08
C GLN A 318 -19.43 2.30 -7.44
N GLY A 319 -19.55 1.49 -8.49
CA GLY A 319 -19.82 1.95 -9.84
C GLY A 319 -18.61 2.51 -10.59
N GLN A 320 -17.41 2.51 -10.01
CA GLN A 320 -16.19 3.08 -10.58
C GLN A 320 -15.20 2.04 -11.17
N GLY A 321 -15.59 0.77 -11.25
CA GLY A 321 -14.80 -0.30 -11.86
C GLY A 321 -14.24 0.03 -13.24
N LYS A 322 -13.12 -0.60 -13.61
CA LYS A 322 -12.30 -0.19 -14.77
C LYS A 322 -12.38 -1.12 -15.97
N ALA A 323 -13.10 -2.23 -15.88
CA ALA A 323 -13.34 -3.09 -17.05
C ALA A 323 -13.96 -2.31 -18.21
N ASP A 324 -13.54 -2.59 -19.43
CA ASP A 324 -14.09 -1.93 -20.62
C ASP A 324 -15.37 -2.64 -21.07
N ILE A 325 -16.49 -2.29 -20.42
CA ILE A 325 -17.81 -2.86 -20.71
C ILE A 325 -18.78 -1.78 -21.18
N ARG A 326 -19.74 -2.16 -22.04
CA ARG A 326 -20.78 -1.26 -22.56
C ARG A 326 -22.17 -1.88 -22.52
#